data_AF-A0A5C7PL87-F1
#
_entry.id   AF-A0A5C7PL87-F1
#
_cell.length_a   1.000
_cell.length_b   1.000
_cell.length_c   1.000
_cell.angle_alpha   90.00
_cell.angle_beta   90.00
_cell.angle_gamma   90.00
#
_symmetry.space_group_name_H-M   'P 1'
#
loop_
_entity.id
_entity.type
_entity.pdbx_description
1 polymer ?
#
loop_
_entity_poly.entity_id
_entity_poly.type
_entity_poly.pdbx_seq_one_letter_code
_entity_poly.pdbx_strand_id
1 'polypeptide(L)'
;MPSEITPITQLGNRIPEHGRIRMGVKTEKAMKSLETFRFTSYDRSAIEQLASIHGGTVKEWIDPKANPSRQWEVISETDVIDIWLPPDAVSVWYELWSGGGIQRRCDGEVLQTTDSDGEPRTQACICAVRNQLACKVTTRINVVLPSIPFVGYWRLSSKGWNAAHEIPSMEAFIQSMQERNLSRCQLAMVQRETIINGRKKNYVVPQLRATSSPEQMLAGGGRVLAISAGPTADSPLEIDGGEHDVSTAIIEEDEDVVDAEIIPLRQPSQQLRYARKVDAIRAGHPQSMIVKDGLDEERPWVVLGGEEDD
;
A
#
# COMPACT_ATOMS: atom_id res chain seq x y z
N MET A 1 -27.15 0.71 -6.04
CA MET A 1 -27.33 0.54 -7.49
C MET A 1 -27.10 1.90 -8.12
N PRO A 2 -26.48 2.00 -9.31
CA PRO A 2 -26.32 3.31 -9.95
C PRO A 2 -27.69 3.98 -10.10
N SER A 3 -27.76 5.26 -9.75
CA SER A 3 -28.98 6.09 -9.80
C SER A 3 -29.38 6.44 -11.24
N GLU A 4 -28.45 6.34 -12.18
CA GLU A 4 -28.65 6.59 -13.61
C GLU A 4 -28.17 5.40 -14.46
N ILE A 5 -28.79 5.22 -15.63
CA ILE A 5 -28.43 4.15 -16.57
C ILE A 5 -27.11 4.51 -17.24
N THR A 6 -26.01 3.90 -16.82
CA THR A 6 -24.73 3.97 -17.54
C THR A 6 -24.78 3.07 -18.78
N PRO A 7 -24.53 3.59 -20.01
CA PRO A 7 -24.39 2.77 -21.20
C PRO A 7 -23.34 1.67 -20.97
N ILE A 8 -23.65 0.43 -21.37
CA ILE A 8 -22.72 -0.71 -21.18
C ILE A 8 -21.37 -0.45 -21.86
N THR A 9 -21.36 0.28 -22.97
CA THR A 9 -20.14 0.71 -23.69
C THR A 9 -19.25 1.67 -22.90
N GLN A 10 -19.77 2.28 -21.83
CA GLN A 10 -19.05 3.17 -20.92
C GLN A 10 -18.67 2.48 -19.61
N LEU A 11 -19.06 1.21 -19.42
CA LEU A 11 -18.56 0.42 -18.30
C LEU A 11 -17.09 0.11 -18.56
N GLY A 12 -16.21 0.66 -17.72
CA GLY A 12 -14.81 0.28 -17.72
C GLY A 12 -14.66 -1.22 -17.44
N ASN A 13 -13.91 -1.92 -18.29
CA ASN A 13 -13.57 -3.31 -18.04
C ASN A 13 -12.57 -3.39 -16.88
N ARG A 14 -12.81 -4.28 -15.93
CA ARG A 14 -11.90 -4.51 -14.80
C ARG A 14 -11.60 -5.99 -14.66
N ILE A 15 -10.32 -6.32 -14.67
CA ILE A 15 -9.84 -7.65 -14.27
C ILE A 15 -10.03 -7.79 -12.75
N PRO A 16 -10.60 -8.91 -12.28
CA PRO A 16 -10.86 -9.12 -10.85
C PRO A 16 -9.55 -9.23 -10.03
N GLU A 17 -9.67 -9.05 -8.71
CA GLU A 17 -8.58 -9.30 -7.76
C GLU A 17 -8.62 -10.78 -7.35
N HIS A 18 -7.56 -11.54 -7.65
CA HIS A 18 -7.43 -12.93 -7.22
C HIS A 18 -6.93 -13.03 -5.78
N GLY A 19 -6.02 -12.13 -5.39
CA GLY A 19 -5.46 -12.11 -4.04
C GLY A 19 -4.67 -10.86 -3.76
N ARG A 20 -4.10 -10.80 -2.56
CA ARG A 20 -3.25 -9.69 -2.10
C ARG A 20 -1.89 -10.20 -1.67
N ILE A 21 -0.88 -9.41 -1.99
CA ILE A 21 0.49 -9.56 -1.53
C ILE A 21 0.70 -8.52 -0.44
N ARG A 22 1.16 -8.98 0.72
CA ARG A 22 1.30 -8.18 1.94
C ARG A 22 2.73 -8.29 2.44
N MET A 23 3.19 -7.22 3.07
CA MET A 23 4.56 -7.09 3.59
C MET A 23 4.63 -7.14 5.11
N GLY A 24 3.49 -7.42 5.76
CA GLY A 24 3.38 -7.35 7.21
C GLY A 24 2.28 -8.23 7.77
N VAL A 25 2.39 -8.49 9.06
CA VAL A 25 1.42 -9.24 9.86
C VAL A 25 1.00 -8.41 11.06
N LYS A 26 -0.29 -8.51 11.41
CA LYS A 26 -0.81 -7.91 12.63
C LYS A 26 -0.46 -8.80 13.81
N THR A 27 0.27 -8.27 14.78
CA THR A 27 0.46 -8.90 16.09
C THR A 27 -0.50 -8.31 17.12
N GLU A 28 -0.54 -8.86 18.33
CA GLU A 28 -1.37 -8.34 19.42
C GLU A 28 -1.06 -6.87 19.77
N LYS A 29 0.21 -6.48 19.68
CA LYS A 29 0.69 -5.17 20.11
C LYS A 29 0.79 -4.16 18.96
N ALA A 30 1.24 -4.61 17.79
CA ALA A 30 1.52 -3.72 16.66
C ALA A 30 1.51 -4.47 15.32
N MET A 31 1.52 -3.71 14.23
CA MET A 31 1.90 -4.24 12.92
C MET A 31 3.40 -4.57 12.92
N LYS A 32 3.76 -5.76 12.46
CA LYS A 32 5.14 -6.19 12.28
C LYS A 32 5.42 -6.36 10.79
N SER A 33 6.49 -5.74 10.30
CA SER A 33 7.00 -5.99 8.96
C SER A 33 7.54 -7.43 8.86
N LEU A 34 7.31 -8.07 7.72
CA LEU A 34 7.88 -9.37 7.38
C LEU A 34 9.13 -9.16 6.53
N GLU A 35 10.00 -10.16 6.54
CA GLU A 35 11.18 -10.21 5.66
C GLU A 35 10.81 -10.78 4.28
N THR A 36 9.77 -11.61 4.23
CA THR A 36 9.24 -12.27 3.04
C THR A 36 7.80 -11.83 2.75
N PHE A 37 7.24 -12.33 1.65
CA PHE A 37 5.87 -12.01 1.26
C PHE A 37 4.83 -12.82 2.04
N ARG A 38 3.71 -12.16 2.34
CA ARG A 38 2.49 -12.81 2.82
C ARG A 38 1.42 -12.71 1.74
N PHE A 39 0.88 -13.84 1.32
CA PHE A 39 -0.21 -13.91 0.35
C PHE A 39 -1.52 -14.18 1.06
N THR A 40 -2.59 -13.52 0.64
CA THR A 40 -3.96 -13.79 1.12
C THR A 40 -4.94 -13.87 -0.03
N SER A 41 -5.77 -14.90 -0.09
CA SER A 41 -6.83 -15.07 -1.09
C SER A 41 -7.99 -15.90 -0.53
N TYR A 42 -9.18 -15.76 -1.10
CA TYR A 42 -10.29 -16.69 -0.85
C TYR A 42 -10.07 -18.06 -1.54
N ASP A 43 -9.23 -18.10 -2.57
CA ASP A 43 -8.89 -19.31 -3.32
C ASP A 43 -7.79 -20.09 -2.58
N ARG A 44 -8.20 -21.17 -1.93
CA ARG A 44 -7.30 -22.07 -1.21
C ARG A 44 -6.27 -22.72 -2.13
N SER A 45 -6.67 -23.12 -3.33
CA SER A 45 -5.79 -23.85 -4.25
C SER A 45 -4.63 -22.95 -4.71
N ALA A 46 -4.92 -21.68 -4.98
CA ALA A 46 -3.88 -20.70 -5.30
C ALA A 46 -2.87 -20.52 -4.15
N ILE A 47 -3.35 -20.48 -2.90
CA ILE A 47 -2.48 -20.35 -1.71
C ILE A 47 -1.65 -21.61 -1.47
N GLU A 48 -2.20 -22.80 -1.71
CA GLU A 48 -1.46 -24.08 -1.64
C GLU A 48 -0.38 -24.18 -2.72
N GLN A 49 -0.65 -23.71 -3.93
CA GLN A 49 0.35 -23.65 -5.00
C GLN A 49 1.46 -22.65 -4.68
N LEU A 50 1.12 -21.47 -4.13
CA LEU A 50 2.11 -20.51 -3.66
C LEU A 50 3.01 -21.11 -2.58
N ALA A 51 2.44 -21.85 -1.64
CA ALA A 51 3.21 -22.57 -0.62
C ALA A 51 4.13 -23.65 -1.24
N SER A 52 3.64 -24.37 -2.26
CA SER A 52 4.43 -25.38 -2.96
C SER A 52 5.61 -24.80 -3.74
N ILE A 53 5.49 -23.60 -4.30
CA ILE A 53 6.52 -22.96 -5.13
C ILE A 53 7.52 -22.18 -4.27
N HIS A 54 7.02 -21.43 -3.28
CA HIS A 54 7.77 -20.43 -2.52
C HIS A 54 7.98 -20.82 -1.05
N GLY A 55 7.62 -22.04 -0.66
CA GLY A 55 7.67 -22.52 0.71
C GLY A 55 6.59 -21.91 1.61
N GLY A 56 6.63 -22.27 2.89
CA GLY A 56 5.71 -21.78 3.91
C GLY A 56 4.55 -22.72 4.22
N THR A 57 3.77 -22.34 5.24
CA THR A 57 2.63 -23.14 5.72
C THR A 57 1.32 -22.42 5.45
N VAL A 58 0.43 -23.07 4.70
CA VAL A 58 -0.93 -22.58 4.46
C VAL A 58 -1.73 -22.61 5.75
N LYS A 59 -2.40 -21.50 6.06
CA LYS A 59 -3.30 -21.38 7.20
C LYS A 59 -4.59 -20.72 6.79
N GLU A 60 -5.64 -21.05 7.51
CA GLU A 60 -6.87 -20.28 7.43
C GLU A 60 -6.66 -18.92 8.10
N TRP A 61 -7.10 -17.86 7.43
CA TRP A 61 -7.02 -16.50 7.91
C TRP A 61 -8.42 -15.90 8.03
N ILE A 62 -8.83 -15.63 9.27
CA ILE A 62 -10.13 -15.01 9.58
C ILE A 62 -9.87 -13.61 10.13
N ASP A 63 -10.35 -12.61 9.43
CA ASP A 63 -10.31 -11.22 9.87
C ASP A 63 -11.68 -10.56 9.59
N PRO A 64 -12.41 -10.10 10.62
CA PRO A 64 -13.68 -9.41 10.46
C PRO A 64 -13.63 -8.16 9.56
N LYS A 65 -12.42 -7.58 9.37
CA LYS A 65 -12.20 -6.41 8.52
C LYS A 65 -11.76 -6.77 7.11
N ALA A 66 -11.45 -8.03 6.85
CA ALA A 66 -11.22 -8.50 5.50
C ALA A 66 -12.54 -8.67 4.76
N ASN A 67 -12.49 -8.52 3.44
CA ASN A 67 -13.61 -8.81 2.56
C ASN A 67 -13.13 -9.73 1.42
N PRO A 68 -13.54 -11.00 1.38
CA PRO A 68 -14.35 -11.71 2.39
C PRO A 68 -13.61 -11.86 3.73
N SER A 69 -14.34 -12.08 4.83
CA SER A 69 -13.77 -12.16 6.18
C SER A 69 -13.00 -13.44 6.47
N ARG A 70 -13.31 -14.52 5.74
CA ARG A 70 -12.62 -15.81 5.77
C ARG A 70 -11.82 -15.98 4.48
N GLN A 71 -10.52 -16.18 4.62
CA GLN A 71 -9.56 -16.35 3.52
C GLN A 71 -8.52 -17.40 3.92
N TRP A 72 -7.60 -17.67 3.00
CA TRP A 72 -6.40 -18.47 3.21
C TRP A 72 -5.18 -17.59 3.12
N GLU A 73 -4.16 -17.92 3.88
CA GLU A 73 -2.88 -17.22 3.87
C GLU A 73 -1.70 -18.18 3.79
N VAL A 74 -0.61 -17.69 3.21
CA VAL A 74 0.72 -18.28 3.32
C VAL A 74 1.74 -17.15 3.44
N ILE A 75 2.71 -17.32 4.33
CA ILE A 75 3.92 -16.49 4.37
C ILE A 75 5.01 -17.30 3.67
N SER A 76 5.57 -16.78 2.58
CA SER A 76 6.60 -17.44 1.80
C SER A 76 7.92 -17.54 2.58
N GLU A 77 8.78 -18.46 2.17
CA GLU A 77 10.16 -18.58 2.65
C GLU A 77 11.14 -17.75 1.81
N THR A 78 10.70 -17.25 0.65
CA THR A 78 11.48 -16.34 -0.20
C THR A 78 10.98 -14.89 -0.12
N ASP A 79 11.92 -13.98 -0.25
CA ASP A 79 11.78 -12.53 -0.36
C ASP A 79 11.69 -12.04 -1.82
N VAL A 80 11.76 -12.94 -2.80
CA VAL A 80 11.67 -12.63 -4.23
C VAL A 80 10.65 -13.53 -4.91
N ILE A 81 9.79 -12.95 -5.76
CA ILE A 81 8.84 -13.70 -6.58
C ILE A 81 8.88 -13.25 -8.04
N ASP A 82 8.72 -14.20 -8.95
CA ASP A 82 8.53 -13.94 -10.37
C ASP A 82 7.11 -13.41 -10.62
N ILE A 83 7.01 -12.34 -11.40
CA ILE A 83 5.75 -11.69 -11.76
C ILE A 83 5.71 -11.37 -13.25
N TRP A 84 4.50 -11.28 -13.80
CA TRP A 84 4.26 -10.52 -15.02
C TRP A 84 3.64 -9.19 -14.64
N LEU A 85 4.17 -8.12 -15.24
CA LEU A 85 3.75 -6.75 -15.04
C LEU A 85 2.91 -6.31 -16.25
N PRO A 86 1.59 -6.14 -16.08
CA PRO A 86 0.73 -5.54 -17.10
C PRO A 86 1.12 -4.09 -17.44
N PRO A 87 0.63 -3.53 -18.55
CA PRO A 87 0.66 -2.08 -18.75
C PRO A 87 -0.18 -1.39 -17.66
N ASP A 88 0.24 -0.19 -17.25
CA ASP A 88 -0.45 0.63 -16.23
C ASP A 88 -0.77 -0.14 -14.93
N ALA A 89 0.16 -1.01 -14.52
CA ALA A 89 0.02 -1.88 -13.36
C ALA A 89 0.16 -1.10 -12.04
N VAL A 90 0.88 0.02 -12.04
CA VAL A 90 1.14 0.84 -10.86
C VAL A 90 0.22 2.06 -10.83
N SER A 91 -0.23 2.41 -9.63
CA SER A 91 -0.91 3.68 -9.36
C SER A 91 -0.44 4.26 -8.04
N VAL A 92 -0.24 5.58 -8.01
CA VAL A 92 0.17 6.32 -6.81
C VAL A 92 -0.84 7.42 -6.54
N TRP A 93 -1.35 7.46 -5.32
CA TRP A 93 -2.31 8.49 -4.89
C TRP A 93 -2.04 8.89 -3.45
N TYR A 94 -2.35 10.13 -3.10
CA TYR A 94 -2.56 10.52 -1.71
C TYR A 94 -3.97 10.15 -1.29
N GLU A 95 -4.09 9.39 -0.20
CA GLU A 95 -5.37 8.91 0.28
C GLU A 95 -5.56 9.17 1.77
N LEU A 96 -6.76 9.66 2.12
CA LEU A 96 -7.23 9.66 3.49
C LEU A 96 -8.24 8.52 3.65
N TRP A 97 -7.92 7.56 4.50
CA TRP A 97 -8.85 6.47 4.86
C TRP A 97 -9.54 6.76 6.19
N SER A 98 -10.78 6.27 6.31
CA SER A 98 -11.46 6.12 7.59
C SER A 98 -12.02 4.71 7.72
N GLY A 99 -12.72 4.42 8.82
CA GLY A 99 -13.45 3.16 8.99
C GLY A 99 -14.53 2.89 7.95
N GLY A 100 -15.06 3.93 7.31
CA GLY A 100 -16.03 3.82 6.23
C GLY A 100 -15.42 3.72 4.83
N GLY A 101 -14.09 3.61 4.72
CA GLY A 101 -13.37 3.58 3.45
C GLY A 101 -12.67 4.89 3.11
N ILE A 102 -12.34 5.06 1.83
CA ILE A 102 -11.60 6.23 1.33
C ILE A 102 -12.46 7.49 1.49
N GLN A 103 -11.92 8.46 2.22
CA GLN A 103 -12.56 9.78 2.43
C GLN A 103 -12.11 10.78 1.37
N ARG A 104 -10.85 10.70 0.97
CA ARG A 104 -10.24 11.59 -0.03
C ARG A 104 -9.21 10.83 -0.83
N ARG A 105 -9.13 11.12 -2.13
CA ARG A 105 -8.09 10.68 -3.04
C ARG A 105 -7.61 11.88 -3.86
N CYS A 106 -6.32 12.21 -3.81
CA CYS A 106 -5.75 13.30 -4.60
C CYS A 106 -4.37 12.94 -5.15
N ASP A 107 -3.93 13.65 -6.18
CA ASP A 107 -2.56 13.56 -6.72
C ASP A 107 -1.60 14.60 -6.09
N GLY A 108 -2.15 15.51 -5.27
CA GLY A 108 -1.41 16.61 -4.65
C GLY A 108 -1.88 17.97 -5.15
N GLU A 109 -2.44 18.04 -6.35
CA GLU A 109 -3.00 19.25 -6.95
C GLU A 109 -4.52 19.19 -6.96
N VAL A 110 -5.04 18.01 -7.29
CA VAL A 110 -6.42 17.74 -7.60
C VAL A 110 -6.96 16.64 -6.70
N LEU A 111 -8.12 16.89 -6.11
CA LEU A 111 -8.89 15.97 -5.28
C LEU A 111 -10.06 15.38 -6.10
N GLN A 112 -10.07 14.05 -6.18
CA GLN A 112 -11.17 13.26 -6.71
C GLN A 112 -12.23 13.07 -5.62
N THR A 113 -13.40 13.65 -5.83
CA THR A 113 -14.58 13.44 -4.98
C THR A 113 -15.77 13.01 -5.81
N THR A 114 -16.69 12.30 -5.18
CA THR A 114 -18.04 12.12 -5.70
C THR A 114 -18.95 13.02 -4.88
N ASP A 115 -19.81 13.79 -5.54
CA ASP A 115 -20.78 14.63 -4.84
C ASP A 115 -21.94 13.81 -4.24
N SER A 116 -22.90 14.50 -3.62
CA SER A 116 -24.11 13.87 -3.06
C SER A 116 -25.00 13.21 -4.11
N ASP A 117 -24.86 13.62 -5.37
CA ASP A 117 -25.68 13.16 -6.49
C ASP A 117 -25.02 11.98 -7.22
N GLY A 118 -23.78 11.64 -6.86
CA GLY A 118 -23.04 10.52 -7.43
C GLY A 118 -22.09 10.91 -8.56
N GLU A 119 -21.98 12.21 -8.87
CA GLU A 119 -21.17 12.71 -9.97
C GLU A 119 -19.71 12.95 -9.55
N PRO A 120 -18.73 12.52 -10.37
CA PRO A 120 -17.33 12.81 -10.10
C PRO A 120 -17.08 14.31 -10.24
N ARG A 121 -16.54 14.92 -9.19
CA ARG A 121 -16.08 16.30 -9.16
C ARG A 121 -14.60 16.38 -8.87
N THR A 122 -13.98 17.34 -9.55
CA THR A 122 -12.58 17.67 -9.45
C THR A 122 -12.46 19.01 -8.71
N GLN A 123 -11.80 19.02 -7.57
CA GLN A 123 -11.54 20.24 -6.79
C GLN A 123 -10.07 20.33 -6.40
N ALA A 124 -9.61 21.51 -5.97
CA ALA A 124 -8.24 21.67 -5.49
C ALA A 124 -7.93 20.76 -4.29
N CYS A 125 -6.71 20.25 -4.22
CA CYS A 125 -6.24 19.41 -3.13
C CYS A 125 -6.28 20.16 -1.79
N ILE A 126 -7.07 19.66 -0.84
CA ILE A 126 -7.23 20.27 0.49
C ILE A 126 -5.89 20.30 1.26
N CYS A 127 -5.03 19.29 1.10
CA CYS A 127 -3.73 19.25 1.77
C CYS A 127 -2.78 20.35 1.26
N ALA A 128 -2.77 20.61 -0.04
CA ALA A 128 -1.99 21.68 -0.65
C ALA A 128 -2.51 23.06 -0.20
N VAL A 129 -3.82 23.29 -0.30
CA VAL A 129 -4.44 24.57 0.10
C VAL A 129 -4.18 24.90 1.57
N ARG A 130 -4.18 23.89 2.45
CA ARG A 130 -3.93 24.07 3.89
C ARG A 130 -2.45 24.01 4.28
N ASN A 131 -1.57 23.72 3.33
CA ASN A 131 -0.16 23.44 3.58
C ASN A 131 0.05 22.41 4.72
N GLN A 132 -0.76 21.35 4.74
CA GLN A 132 -0.74 20.32 5.78
C GLN A 132 -1.05 18.94 5.18
N LEU A 133 -0.04 18.06 5.20
CA LEU A 133 -0.17 16.70 4.68
C LEU A 133 -0.93 15.80 5.65
N ALA A 134 -2.23 15.62 5.38
CA ALA A 134 -3.11 14.74 6.15
C ALA A 134 -3.43 13.43 5.41
N CYS A 135 -3.25 13.38 4.09
CA CYS A 135 -3.38 12.17 3.30
C CYS A 135 -2.05 11.40 3.31
N LYS A 136 -2.13 10.07 3.26
CA LYS A 136 -0.94 9.20 3.15
C LYS A 136 -0.69 8.85 1.69
N VAL A 137 0.56 8.88 1.25
CA VAL A 137 0.92 8.33 -0.06
C VAL A 137 0.58 6.84 -0.08
N THR A 138 0.02 6.36 -1.18
CA THR A 138 -0.39 4.96 -1.36
C THR A 138 -0.05 4.52 -2.77
N THR A 139 0.97 3.67 -2.88
CA THR A 139 1.35 2.98 -4.11
C THR A 139 0.61 1.65 -4.16
N ARG A 140 -0.04 1.36 -5.29
CA ARG A 140 -0.62 0.05 -5.56
C ARG A 140 -0.03 -0.49 -6.84
N ILE A 141 0.29 -1.77 -6.82
CA ILE A 141 0.73 -2.51 -7.99
C ILE A 141 -0.15 -3.74 -8.17
N ASN A 142 -0.64 -3.95 -9.38
CA ASN A 142 -1.39 -5.14 -9.78
C ASN A 142 -0.50 -6.01 -10.66
N VAL A 143 -0.21 -7.22 -10.21
CA VAL A 143 0.69 -8.15 -10.90
C VAL A 143 -0.03 -9.44 -11.25
N VAL A 144 0.51 -10.19 -12.21
CA VAL A 144 0.11 -11.57 -12.50
C VAL A 144 1.19 -12.51 -11.99
N LEU A 145 0.78 -13.58 -11.32
CA LEU A 145 1.71 -14.62 -10.87
C LEU A 145 1.73 -15.73 -11.95
N PRO A 146 2.85 -15.94 -12.67
CA PRO A 146 2.88 -16.79 -13.86
C PRO A 146 2.63 -18.27 -13.57
N SER A 147 3.01 -18.73 -12.38
CA SER A 147 2.90 -20.13 -11.97
C SER A 147 1.61 -20.47 -11.24
N ILE A 148 0.66 -19.53 -11.17
CA ILE A 148 -0.65 -19.70 -10.51
C ILE A 148 -1.76 -19.59 -11.56
N PRO A 149 -2.79 -20.45 -11.55
CA PRO A 149 -3.93 -20.34 -12.44
C PRO A 149 -4.51 -18.93 -12.47
N PHE A 150 -4.60 -18.36 -13.68
CA PHE A 150 -5.00 -16.97 -13.84
C PHE A 150 -6.49 -16.78 -13.60
N VAL A 151 -6.82 -16.24 -12.43
CA VAL A 151 -8.18 -15.77 -12.10
C VAL A 151 -8.28 -14.26 -12.15
N GLY A 152 -7.16 -13.56 -11.93
CA GLY A 152 -7.10 -12.10 -11.92
C GLY A 152 -5.77 -11.58 -11.36
N TYR A 153 -5.75 -10.31 -10.97
CA TYR A 153 -4.54 -9.68 -10.45
C TYR A 153 -4.30 -9.96 -8.97
N TRP A 154 -3.02 -10.03 -8.64
CA TRP A 154 -2.52 -9.98 -7.27
C TRP A 154 -2.10 -8.56 -6.95
N ARG A 155 -2.66 -8.00 -5.89
CA ARG A 155 -2.40 -6.61 -5.52
C ARG A 155 -1.43 -6.50 -4.35
N LEU A 156 -0.35 -5.75 -4.53
CA LEU A 156 0.45 -5.21 -3.43
C LEU A 156 0.07 -3.74 -3.21
N SER A 157 0.11 -3.30 -1.95
CA SER A 157 -0.03 -1.87 -1.62
C SER A 157 1.03 -1.49 -0.60
N SER A 158 1.64 -0.32 -0.78
CA SER A 158 2.59 0.26 0.16
C SER A 158 2.25 1.72 0.44
N LYS A 159 2.43 2.14 1.69
CA LYS A 159 2.30 3.55 2.10
C LYS A 159 3.65 4.27 2.25
N GLY A 160 4.76 3.63 1.89
CA GLY A 160 6.09 4.23 2.03
C GLY A 160 6.45 5.12 0.84
N TRP A 161 7.13 6.23 1.12
CA TRP A 161 7.63 7.17 0.10
C TRP A 161 8.61 6.54 -0.90
N ASN A 162 9.47 5.61 -0.44
CA ASN A 162 10.38 4.90 -1.34
C ASN A 162 9.62 4.10 -2.40
N ALA A 163 8.53 3.42 -2.01
CA ALA A 163 7.71 2.69 -2.97
C ALA A 163 6.99 3.64 -3.95
N ALA A 164 6.63 4.85 -3.52
CA ALA A 164 6.00 5.86 -4.38
C ALA A 164 6.96 6.43 -5.43
N HIS A 165 8.26 6.52 -5.14
CA HIS A 165 9.26 6.99 -6.09
C HIS A 165 9.84 5.87 -6.97
N GLU A 166 10.21 4.75 -6.36
CA GLU A 166 10.99 3.70 -7.05
C GLU A 166 10.12 2.84 -7.98
N ILE A 167 8.92 2.44 -7.55
CA ILE A 167 8.10 1.49 -8.31
C ILE A 167 7.59 2.08 -9.63
N PRO A 168 6.98 3.28 -9.67
CA PRO A 168 6.50 3.84 -10.94
C PRO A 168 7.66 4.12 -11.92
N SER A 169 8.80 4.57 -11.40
CA SER A 169 10.00 4.83 -12.21
C SER A 169 10.51 3.55 -12.87
N MET A 170 10.57 2.46 -12.11
CA MET A 170 10.99 1.16 -12.62
C MET A 170 9.96 0.54 -13.57
N GLU A 171 8.66 0.65 -13.29
CA GLU A 171 7.61 0.24 -14.22
C GLU A 171 7.75 0.94 -15.56
N ALA A 172 7.85 2.28 -15.56
CA ALA A 172 7.99 3.08 -16.77
C ALA A 172 9.24 2.68 -17.57
N PHE A 173 10.36 2.44 -16.88
CA PHE A 173 11.58 1.98 -17.52
C PHE A 173 11.40 0.60 -18.18
N ILE A 174 10.86 -0.38 -17.45
CA ILE A 174 10.64 -1.74 -17.95
C ILE A 174 9.68 -1.74 -19.14
N GLN A 175 8.56 -1.02 -19.04
CA GLN A 175 7.57 -0.89 -20.11
C GLN A 175 8.08 -0.10 -21.32
N SER A 176 9.07 0.80 -21.14
CA SER A 176 9.70 1.50 -22.27
C SER A 176 10.60 0.58 -23.09
N MET A 177 11.23 -0.41 -22.44
CA MET A 177 12.16 -1.36 -23.04
C MET A 177 11.48 -2.60 -23.61
N GLN A 178 10.31 -2.96 -23.10
CA GLN A 178 9.53 -4.11 -23.55
C GLN A 178 8.27 -3.59 -24.24
N GLU A 179 8.10 -3.84 -25.54
CA GLU A 179 6.89 -3.44 -26.28
C GLU A 179 5.62 -3.74 -25.47
N ARG A 180 4.87 -2.67 -25.13
CA ARG A 180 3.75 -2.50 -24.17
C ARG A 180 2.77 -3.68 -23.99
N ASN A 181 3.27 -4.82 -23.55
CA ASN A 181 2.49 -6.01 -23.25
C ASN A 181 2.73 -6.41 -21.79
N LEU A 182 2.88 -7.70 -21.54
CA LEU A 182 3.20 -8.27 -20.24
C LEU A 182 4.72 -8.37 -20.11
N SER A 183 5.26 -7.64 -19.14
CA SER A 183 6.69 -7.60 -18.89
C SER A 183 7.10 -8.61 -17.81
N ARG A 184 8.10 -9.47 -18.09
CA ARG A 184 8.58 -10.43 -17.08
C ARG A 184 9.54 -9.75 -16.10
N CYS A 185 9.16 -9.72 -14.84
CA CYS A 185 9.91 -9.03 -13.78
C CYS A 185 9.94 -9.89 -12.51
N GLN A 186 10.72 -9.43 -11.55
CA GLN A 186 10.71 -9.92 -10.19
C GLN A 186 10.22 -8.82 -9.25
N LEU A 187 9.50 -9.23 -8.21
CA LEU A 187 9.16 -8.39 -7.08
C LEU A 187 9.97 -8.88 -5.87
N ALA A 188 10.77 -7.99 -5.29
CA ALA A 188 11.66 -8.31 -4.17
C ALA A 188 11.31 -7.48 -2.91
N MET A 189 11.43 -8.10 -1.74
CA MET A 189 11.37 -7.46 -0.44
C MET A 189 12.78 -7.06 -0.02
N VAL A 190 13.07 -5.75 0.00
CA VAL A 190 14.41 -5.27 0.38
C VAL A 190 14.35 -4.59 1.73
N GLN A 191 15.14 -5.11 2.67
CA GLN A 191 15.33 -4.47 3.97
C GLN A 191 16.27 -3.27 3.84
N ARG A 192 15.89 -2.15 4.45
CA ARG A 192 16.72 -0.96 4.53
C ARG A 192 16.72 -0.42 5.95
N GLU A 193 17.78 0.30 6.26
CA GLU A 193 17.95 1.00 7.53
C GLU A 193 17.91 2.51 7.26
N THR A 194 17.35 3.27 8.20
CA THR A 194 17.60 4.71 8.31
C THR A 194 17.87 5.06 9.76
N ILE A 195 18.60 6.14 10.00
CA ILE A 195 18.85 6.67 11.34
C ILE A 195 18.01 7.93 11.50
N ILE A 196 16.92 7.85 12.24
CA ILE A 196 16.06 8.99 12.53
C ILE A 196 16.18 9.33 14.01
N ASN A 197 16.50 10.58 14.34
CA ASN A 197 16.71 11.04 15.72
C ASN A 197 17.70 10.16 16.52
N GLY A 198 18.80 9.75 15.86
CA GLY A 198 19.82 8.90 16.46
C GLY A 198 19.41 7.44 16.72
N ARG A 199 18.21 7.02 16.28
CA ARG A 199 17.73 5.64 16.40
C ARG A 199 17.66 4.99 15.02
N LYS A 200 18.25 3.80 14.91
CA LYS A 200 18.09 2.95 13.73
C LYS A 200 16.64 2.49 13.60
N LYS A 201 16.03 2.74 12.45
CA LYS A 201 14.74 2.18 12.04
C LYS A 201 14.95 1.30 10.83
N ASN A 202 14.58 0.03 10.95
CA ASN A 202 14.57 -0.91 9.84
C ASN A 202 13.18 -0.92 9.21
N TYR A 203 13.14 -0.91 7.89
CA TYR A 203 11.90 -0.96 7.13
C TYR A 203 12.09 -1.76 5.85
N VAL A 204 10.98 -2.21 5.26
CA VAL A 204 11.01 -3.04 4.06
C VAL A 204 10.39 -2.29 2.90
N VAL A 205 11.06 -2.33 1.76
CA VAL A 205 10.64 -1.66 0.52
C VAL A 205 10.42 -2.72 -0.55
N PRO A 206 9.23 -2.76 -1.17
CA PRO A 206 9.00 -3.57 -2.36
C PRO A 206 9.74 -2.95 -3.56
N GLN A 207 10.54 -3.75 -4.26
CA GLN A 207 11.27 -3.32 -5.44
C GLN A 207 10.90 -4.18 -6.65
N LEU A 208 10.67 -3.50 -7.78
CA LEU A 208 10.61 -4.14 -9.09
C LEU A 208 12.03 -4.36 -9.62
N ARG A 209 12.29 -5.55 -10.16
CA ARG A 209 13.57 -5.91 -10.78
C ARG A 209 13.30 -6.49 -12.16
N ALA A 210 14.04 -6.02 -13.16
CA ALA A 210 14.07 -6.69 -14.46
C ALA A 210 14.80 -8.05 -14.32
N THR A 211 14.33 -9.05 -15.06
CA THR A 211 14.98 -10.38 -15.08
C THR A 211 16.12 -10.48 -16.10
N SER A 212 16.18 -9.54 -17.04
CA SER A 212 17.18 -9.46 -18.11
C SER A 212 18.04 -8.21 -17.94
N SER A 213 19.28 -8.25 -18.43
CA SER A 213 20.11 -7.04 -18.48
C SER A 213 19.53 -6.01 -19.45
N PRO A 214 19.87 -4.71 -19.33
CA PRO A 214 19.42 -3.70 -20.29
C PRO A 214 19.76 -4.05 -21.75
N GLU A 215 20.96 -4.59 -21.99
CA GLU A 215 21.38 -5.07 -23.32
C GLU A 215 20.49 -6.20 -23.83
N GLN A 216 20.20 -7.18 -22.97
CA GLN A 216 19.29 -8.28 -23.30
C GLN A 216 17.88 -7.77 -23.54
N MET A 217 17.39 -6.80 -22.78
CA MET A 217 16.07 -6.21 -22.98
C MET A 217 15.98 -5.50 -24.34
N LEU A 218 17.00 -4.75 -24.72
CA LEU A 218 17.10 -4.11 -26.03
C LEU A 218 17.15 -5.17 -27.17
N ALA A 219 17.82 -6.29 -26.93
CA ALA A 219 17.83 -7.45 -27.83
C ALA A 219 16.53 -8.29 -27.79
N GLY A 220 15.53 -7.92 -26.98
CA GLY A 220 14.23 -8.60 -26.87
C GLY A 220 14.15 -9.72 -25.82
N GLY A 221 15.21 -9.98 -25.05
CA GLY A 221 15.35 -11.05 -24.06
C GLY A 221 14.45 -10.96 -22.81
N GLY A 222 13.63 -9.91 -22.69
CA GLY A 222 12.65 -9.74 -21.61
C GLY A 222 11.18 -9.96 -22.03
N ARG A 223 10.93 -10.25 -23.31
CA ARG A 223 9.57 -10.42 -23.84
C ARG A 223 8.98 -11.74 -23.36
N VAL A 224 7.77 -11.70 -22.81
CA VAL A 224 6.93 -12.91 -22.76
C VAL A 224 6.53 -13.19 -24.21
N LEU A 225 7.18 -14.19 -24.82
CA LEU A 225 6.86 -14.60 -26.17
C LEU A 225 5.38 -14.96 -26.21
N ALA A 226 4.62 -14.27 -27.07
CA ALA A 226 3.32 -14.77 -27.48
C ALA A 226 3.51 -16.23 -27.92
N ILE A 227 2.62 -17.13 -27.49
CA ILE A 227 2.64 -18.55 -27.87
C ILE A 227 2.69 -18.61 -29.40
N SER A 228 3.89 -18.80 -29.90
CA SER A 228 4.21 -18.98 -31.31
C SER A 228 4.38 -20.48 -31.44
N ALA A 229 3.48 -21.13 -32.19
CA ALA A 229 3.64 -22.54 -32.50
C ALA A 229 4.95 -22.75 -33.30
N GLY A 230 5.83 -23.62 -32.79
CA GLY A 230 6.90 -24.26 -33.57
C GLY A 230 8.33 -23.82 -33.22
N PRO A 231 9.27 -24.78 -33.00
CA PRO A 231 10.65 -24.46 -32.70
C PRO A 231 11.48 -24.40 -33.98
N THR A 232 12.40 -23.44 -34.05
CA THR A 232 13.69 -23.66 -34.72
C THR A 232 14.79 -23.02 -33.90
N ALA A 233 15.75 -23.87 -33.54
CA ALA A 233 16.98 -23.56 -32.86
C ALA A 233 17.89 -22.66 -33.71
N ASP A 234 18.63 -21.75 -33.06
CA ASP A 234 20.09 -21.77 -33.11
C ASP A 234 20.68 -20.82 -32.05
N SER A 235 21.82 -21.23 -31.48
CA SER A 235 22.68 -20.49 -30.53
C SER A 235 23.95 -19.98 -31.24
N PRO A 236 24.95 -19.42 -30.54
CA PRO A 236 25.04 -18.04 -30.05
C PRO A 236 26.28 -17.30 -30.62
N LEU A 237 26.40 -15.98 -30.38
CA LEU A 237 27.65 -15.23 -30.58
C LEU A 237 27.96 -14.33 -29.38
N GLU A 238 29.24 -14.02 -29.24
CA GLU A 238 30.04 -13.87 -28.03
C GLU A 238 30.68 -12.45 -27.93
N ILE A 239 30.97 -12.00 -26.68
CA ILE A 239 32.00 -10.99 -26.23
C ILE A 239 31.66 -9.49 -26.52
N ASP A 240 31.93 -8.43 -25.74
CA ASP A 240 32.90 -7.97 -24.71
C ASP A 240 32.21 -6.82 -23.92
N GLY A 241 32.34 -6.60 -22.60
CA GLY A 241 33.50 -5.99 -21.94
C GLY A 241 33.41 -4.44 -21.88
N GLY A 242 32.84 -3.87 -20.81
CA GLY A 242 32.81 -2.41 -20.62
C GLY A 242 32.24 -1.96 -19.27
N GLU A 243 33.13 -1.64 -18.33
CA GLU A 243 32.86 -1.25 -16.95
C GLU A 243 32.63 0.27 -16.84
N HIS A 244 31.51 0.72 -16.26
CA HIS A 244 31.35 2.12 -15.86
C HIS A 244 30.57 2.29 -14.54
N ASP A 245 31.27 2.95 -13.63
CA ASP A 245 30.94 3.43 -12.29
C ASP A 245 29.75 4.41 -12.28
N VAL A 246 28.81 4.23 -11.35
CA VAL A 246 27.71 5.16 -11.11
C VAL A 246 27.66 5.50 -9.62
N SER A 247 28.03 6.74 -9.33
CA SER A 247 27.97 7.38 -8.02
C SER A 247 26.52 7.58 -7.53
N THR A 248 26.22 7.08 -6.34
CA THR A 248 24.94 7.26 -5.64
C THR A 248 24.83 8.66 -5.03
N ALA A 249 23.82 9.43 -5.43
CA ALA A 249 23.41 10.65 -4.74
C ALA A 249 22.44 10.30 -3.59
N ILE A 250 22.82 10.70 -2.38
CA ILE A 250 22.03 10.56 -1.14
C ILE A 250 21.00 11.70 -1.12
N ILE A 251 19.72 11.37 -0.92
CA ILE A 251 18.66 12.36 -0.67
C ILE A 251 18.07 12.06 0.73
N GLU A 252 18.01 13.10 1.55
CA GLU A 252 17.54 13.10 2.94
C GLU A 252 16.00 13.11 3.03
N GLU A 253 15.50 12.25 3.92
CA GLU A 253 14.32 12.30 4.84
C GLU A 253 12.99 12.95 4.37
N ASP A 254 11.81 12.33 4.57
CA ASP A 254 11.06 12.41 5.84
C ASP A 254 9.96 11.32 5.99
N GLU A 255 9.37 11.29 7.19
CA GLU A 255 8.71 10.22 7.95
C GLU A 255 7.56 9.37 7.35
N ASP A 256 7.33 8.26 8.08
CA ASP A 256 6.22 7.28 8.08
C ASP A 256 6.24 6.09 7.12
N VAL A 257 6.99 5.05 7.53
CA VAL A 257 6.89 3.68 7.01
C VAL A 257 6.38 2.72 8.09
N VAL A 258 5.11 2.29 8.01
CA VAL A 258 4.68 0.89 8.20
C VAL A 258 3.26 0.69 7.66
N ASP A 259 3.05 -0.41 6.95
CA ASP A 259 1.80 -0.77 6.27
C ASP A 259 0.66 -1.26 7.18
N ALA A 260 -0.54 -1.08 6.63
CA ALA A 260 -1.86 -1.55 7.07
C ALA A 260 -2.38 -1.01 8.42
N GLU A 261 -3.27 -0.03 8.29
CA GLU A 261 -4.01 0.58 9.39
C GLU A 261 -5.15 -0.34 9.85
N ILE A 262 -5.18 -0.61 11.16
CA ILE A 262 -6.35 -1.13 11.85
C ILE A 262 -7.19 0.08 12.24
N ILE A 263 -8.36 0.23 11.62
CA ILE A 263 -9.39 1.21 11.98
C ILE A 263 -9.82 1.00 13.44
N PRO A 264 -9.66 1.95 14.38
CA PRO A 264 -10.29 1.85 15.70
C PRO A 264 -11.82 2.01 15.57
N LEU A 265 -12.57 1.18 16.30
CA LEU A 265 -14.03 1.27 16.37
C LEU A 265 -14.41 2.60 17.03
N ARG A 266 -15.34 3.34 16.41
CA ARG A 266 -15.97 4.54 16.98
C ARG A 266 -16.63 4.16 18.31
N GLN A 267 -16.25 4.83 19.39
CA GLN A 267 -17.01 4.79 20.64
C GLN A 267 -18.26 5.71 20.52
N PRO A 268 -19.47 5.25 20.90
CA PRO A 268 -20.71 6.02 20.79
C PRO A 268 -20.71 7.38 21.52
N SER A 269 -19.86 7.55 22.53
CA SER A 269 -19.81 8.73 23.40
C SER A 269 -19.25 10.00 22.71
N GLN A 270 -18.54 9.87 21.59
CA GLN A 270 -17.99 11.03 20.86
C GLN A 270 -19.00 11.72 19.93
N GLN A 271 -20.10 11.04 19.59
CA GLN A 271 -21.15 11.57 18.70
C GLN A 271 -21.94 12.71 19.37
N LEU A 272 -22.18 12.61 20.68
CA LEU A 272 -22.88 13.64 21.47
C LEU A 272 -22.04 14.91 21.69
N ARG A 273 -20.70 14.77 21.77
CA ARG A 273 -19.80 15.93 21.93
C ARG A 273 -19.62 16.71 20.62
N TYR A 274 -19.61 16.03 19.48
CA TYR A 274 -19.52 16.69 18.18
C TYR A 274 -20.84 17.38 17.80
N ALA A 275 -22.00 16.75 18.04
CA ALA A 275 -23.30 17.36 17.78
C ALA A 275 -23.52 18.65 18.58
N ARG A 276 -23.24 18.65 19.89
CA ARG A 276 -23.35 19.86 20.73
C ARG A 276 -22.38 20.98 20.32
N LYS A 277 -21.20 20.64 19.81
CA LYS A 277 -20.20 21.62 19.37
C LYS A 277 -20.58 22.25 18.01
N VAL A 278 -21.24 21.50 17.14
CA VAL A 278 -21.74 22.00 15.85
C VAL A 278 -22.98 22.88 16.02
N ASP A 279 -23.86 22.56 16.97
CA ASP A 279 -25.05 23.37 17.26
C ASP A 279 -24.72 24.70 17.94
N ALA A 280 -23.72 24.74 18.83
CA ALA A 280 -23.25 25.99 19.47
C ALA A 280 -22.61 26.97 18.47
N ILE A 281 -21.94 26.46 17.43
CA ILE A 281 -21.32 27.27 16.37
C ILE A 281 -22.39 27.81 15.41
N ARG A 282 -23.45 27.04 15.13
CA ARG A 282 -24.59 27.50 14.31
C ARG A 282 -25.44 28.56 15.01
N ALA A 283 -25.44 28.60 16.34
CA ALA A 283 -26.17 29.57 17.15
C ALA A 283 -25.41 30.90 17.41
N GLY A 284 -24.29 31.16 16.72
CA GLY A 284 -23.63 32.47 16.70
C GLY A 284 -22.96 32.91 18.00
N HIS A 285 -22.64 31.98 18.91
CA HIS A 285 -21.96 32.34 20.17
C HIS A 285 -20.44 32.47 19.97
N PRO A 286 -19.80 33.57 20.41
CA PRO A 286 -18.35 33.77 20.27
C PRO A 286 -17.53 32.82 21.17
N GLN A 287 -16.36 32.41 20.67
CA GLN A 287 -15.48 31.38 21.22
C GLN A 287 -14.84 31.65 22.61
N SER A 288 -15.12 32.78 23.28
CA SER A 288 -14.37 33.20 24.47
C SER A 288 -14.98 32.80 25.81
N MET A 289 -15.82 31.78 25.88
CA MET A 289 -16.39 31.34 27.16
C MET A 289 -16.52 29.81 27.27
N ILE A 290 -15.39 29.09 27.19
CA ILE A 290 -15.32 27.70 27.66
C ILE A 290 -13.92 27.44 28.21
N VAL A 291 -13.69 27.71 29.49
CA VAL A 291 -13.07 26.77 30.46
C VAL A 291 -13.38 27.27 31.87
N LYS A 292 -14.17 26.51 32.62
CA LYS A 292 -13.86 25.97 33.96
C LYS A 292 -15.03 25.09 34.42
N ASP A 293 -14.73 24.27 35.42
CA ASP A 293 -15.55 23.21 36.04
C ASP A 293 -15.29 21.84 35.40
N GLY A 294 -14.68 20.88 36.09
CA GLY A 294 -14.27 20.78 37.49
C GLY A 294 -13.94 19.30 37.68
N LEU A 295 -12.69 19.02 38.03
CA LEU A 295 -12.24 17.71 38.46
C LEU A 295 -12.64 17.57 39.93
N ASP A 296 -13.62 16.72 40.22
CA ASP A 296 -13.86 16.19 41.56
C ASP A 296 -13.87 14.67 41.46
N GLU A 297 -12.72 14.05 41.74
CA GLU A 297 -12.68 12.72 42.35
C GLU A 297 -11.65 12.77 43.48
N GLU A 298 -12.21 12.79 44.69
CA GLU A 298 -11.55 12.64 45.98
C GLU A 298 -10.74 11.34 46.03
N ARG A 299 -9.44 11.44 46.37
CA ARG A 299 -8.78 10.43 47.20
C ARG A 299 -7.85 11.11 48.23
N PRO A 300 -7.92 10.69 49.50
CA PRO A 300 -7.28 11.38 50.62
C PRO A 300 -5.79 11.10 50.73
N TRP A 301 -5.11 12.12 51.25
CA TRP A 301 -3.69 12.20 51.54
C TRP A 301 -3.27 11.21 52.64
N VAL A 302 -2.13 10.53 52.43
CA VAL A 302 -1.31 9.98 53.51
C VAL A 302 -0.05 10.86 53.58
N VAL A 303 0.02 11.69 54.62
CA VAL A 303 1.20 12.49 54.96
C VAL A 303 2.03 11.68 55.96
N LEU A 304 3.31 11.48 55.65
CA LEU A 304 4.33 11.02 56.58
C LEU A 304 5.25 12.21 56.92
N GLY A 305 5.53 12.36 58.22
CA GLY A 305 6.40 13.38 58.82
C GLY A 305 5.60 14.18 59.84
N GLY A 306 5.83 14.11 61.15
CA GLY A 306 7.11 14.00 61.85
C GLY A 306 7.29 15.31 62.62
N GLU A 307 7.31 15.21 63.94
CA GLU A 307 7.16 16.25 64.98
C GLU A 307 7.89 17.59 64.81
N GLU A 308 7.24 18.60 65.40
CA GLU A 308 7.75 19.90 65.84
C GLU A 308 8.95 19.75 66.80
N ASP A 309 9.82 20.76 66.80
CA ASP A 309 10.39 21.32 68.03
C ASP A 309 10.51 22.86 67.84
N ASP A 310 9.78 23.56 68.72
CA ASP A 310 9.80 24.98 69.16
C ASP A 310 9.66 26.16 68.17
#